data_AF-A0A8H4B5W7-F1
#
_entry.id   AF-A0A8H4B5W7-F1
#
_cell.length_a   1.000
_cell.length_b   1.000
_cell.length_c   1.000
_cell.angle_alpha   90.00
_cell.angle_beta   90.00
_cell.angle_gamma   90.00
#
_symmetry.space_group_name_H-M   'P 1'
#
loop_
_entity.id
_entity.type
_entity.pdbx_description
1 polymer ?
#
loop_
_entity_poly.entity_id
_entity_poly.type
_entity_poly.pdbx_seq_one_letter_code
_entity_poly.pdbx_strand_id
1 'polypeptide(L)'
;MIVDGFEYWDEYLPLEWNDPWFKDLCPEYRHLTKDELPTDVEFGIKYKTVTINPPKHLSYLLDRFYALGGTIKRITLSHIQEAIFDNTDIVINCSGLGSKTLGGVQDQDVYPASGQTVLVQLPIGHVNWTCTRSAVSITKIFNSVKQQDNEELPGKGERINYVIPRDNGEVVLGGTYDLHNYSTTPDAKIADAIIARCLATRPDILPKGETKLKIIRHGVGLRPVRKNGVRIEAEWILSESTGKKILLCHNYGHGGSGWQSSYGASMHVIQTLKQSLSEGQVNTYAKI
;
A
#
# COMPACT_ATOMS: atom_id res chain seq x y z
N MET A 1 -9.72 -10.74 6.48
CA MET A 1 -10.50 -11.94 6.13
C MET A 1 -9.79 -12.67 5.00
N ILE A 2 -9.94 -14.00 4.92
CA ILE A 2 -9.43 -14.79 3.78
C ILE A 2 -10.52 -14.79 2.71
N VAL A 3 -10.14 -14.53 1.46
CA VAL A 3 -11.05 -14.39 0.30
C VAL A 3 -10.47 -15.05 -0.94
N ASP A 4 -11.32 -15.31 -1.93
CA ASP A 4 -10.86 -15.59 -3.29
C ASP A 4 -10.25 -14.32 -3.91
N GLY A 5 -9.02 -14.39 -4.38
CA GLY A 5 -8.36 -13.35 -5.16
C GLY A 5 -8.42 -13.67 -6.64
N PHE A 6 -8.79 -12.68 -7.45
CA PHE A 6 -8.79 -12.74 -8.90
C PHE A 6 -7.90 -11.64 -9.46
N GLU A 7 -6.99 -11.99 -10.35
CA GLU A 7 -6.28 -10.99 -11.14
C GLU A 7 -6.55 -11.23 -12.63
N TYR A 8 -6.84 -10.14 -13.33
CA TYR A 8 -7.26 -10.13 -14.73
C TYR A 8 -6.35 -9.23 -15.56
N TRP A 9 -6.02 -9.65 -16.78
CA TRP A 9 -5.25 -8.88 -17.73
C TRP A 9 -5.90 -8.88 -19.11
N ASP A 10 -5.97 -7.69 -19.71
CA ASP A 10 -6.57 -7.49 -21.03
C ASP A 10 -5.65 -7.97 -22.17
N GLU A 11 -4.37 -8.20 -21.89
CA GLU A 11 -3.39 -8.77 -22.81
C GLU A 11 -2.84 -10.08 -22.25
N TYR A 12 -2.53 -11.04 -23.12
CA TYR A 12 -1.83 -12.25 -22.73
C TYR A 12 -0.42 -11.90 -22.23
N LEU A 13 -0.11 -12.27 -20.99
CA LEU A 13 1.13 -11.87 -20.33
C LEU A 13 2.35 -12.69 -20.78
N PRO A 14 3.58 -12.15 -20.60
CA PRO A 14 4.82 -12.90 -20.84
C PRO A 14 4.97 -14.13 -19.91
N LEU A 15 5.83 -15.07 -20.31
CA LEU A 15 6.10 -16.37 -19.63
C LEU A 15 6.31 -16.30 -18.10
N GLU A 16 6.77 -15.16 -17.58
CA GLU A 16 6.99 -14.87 -16.15
C GLU A 16 5.71 -14.98 -15.29
N TRP A 17 4.53 -14.84 -15.89
CA TRP A 17 3.25 -15.05 -15.20
C TRP A 17 2.65 -16.43 -15.40
N ASN A 18 3.27 -17.28 -16.23
CA ASN A 18 2.93 -18.70 -16.22
C ASN A 18 3.36 -19.37 -14.92
N ASP A 19 4.39 -18.82 -14.26
CA ASP A 19 4.96 -19.39 -13.03
C ASP A 19 5.37 -18.31 -12.02
N PRO A 20 4.41 -17.55 -11.44
CA PRO A 20 4.74 -16.43 -10.58
C PRO A 20 5.30 -16.91 -9.24
N TRP A 21 6.24 -16.15 -8.68
CA TRP A 21 6.94 -16.46 -7.43
C TRP A 21 6.04 -16.70 -6.21
N PHE A 22 4.82 -16.14 -6.21
CA PHE A 22 3.88 -16.23 -5.10
C PHE A 22 2.89 -17.40 -5.21
N LYS A 23 2.94 -18.20 -6.30
CA LYS A 23 1.96 -19.28 -6.54
C LYS A 23 1.91 -20.29 -5.38
N ASP A 24 3.05 -20.58 -4.77
CA ASP A 24 3.17 -21.56 -3.68
C ASP A 24 2.90 -20.94 -2.30
N LEU A 25 2.91 -19.60 -2.22
CA LEU A 25 2.53 -18.85 -1.03
C LEU A 25 1.01 -18.68 -0.93
N CYS A 26 0.34 -18.51 -2.07
CA CYS A 26 -1.09 -18.27 -2.15
C CYS A 26 -1.85 -19.59 -2.41
N PRO A 27 -2.62 -20.11 -1.44
CA PRO A 27 -3.33 -21.38 -1.60
C PRO A 27 -4.29 -21.37 -2.79
N GLU A 28 -4.58 -22.54 -3.35
CA GLU A 28 -5.52 -22.70 -4.48
C GLU A 28 -5.16 -21.86 -5.73
N TYR A 29 -3.87 -21.52 -5.90
CA TYR A 29 -3.40 -20.84 -7.11
C TYR A 29 -3.70 -21.69 -8.36
N ARG A 30 -4.31 -21.06 -9.36
CA ARG A 30 -4.48 -21.62 -10.71
C ARG A 30 -4.77 -20.53 -11.73
N HIS A 31 -4.58 -20.87 -13.01
CA HIS A 31 -5.09 -20.06 -14.10
C HIS A 31 -6.61 -20.25 -14.24
N LEU A 32 -7.30 -19.19 -14.67
CA LEU A 32 -8.72 -19.22 -15.02
C LEU A 32 -8.89 -19.82 -16.42
N THR A 33 -9.99 -20.54 -16.62
CA THR A 33 -10.40 -20.94 -17.97
C THR A 33 -11.05 -19.76 -18.69
N LYS A 34 -11.15 -19.85 -20.03
CA LYS A 34 -11.76 -18.79 -20.84
C LYS A 34 -13.20 -18.44 -20.43
N ASP A 35 -13.97 -19.42 -19.97
CA ASP A 35 -15.36 -19.22 -19.54
C ASP A 35 -15.48 -18.56 -18.15
N GLU A 36 -14.39 -18.55 -17.37
CA GLU A 36 -14.32 -17.85 -16.08
C GLU A 36 -13.85 -16.40 -16.19
N LEU A 37 -13.37 -15.99 -17.38
CA LEU A 37 -12.86 -14.64 -17.61
C LEU A 37 -14.00 -13.63 -17.83
N PRO A 38 -13.90 -12.42 -17.26
CA PRO A 38 -14.76 -11.31 -17.63
C PRO A 38 -14.65 -10.95 -19.12
N THR A 39 -15.61 -10.20 -19.64
CA THR A 39 -15.56 -9.69 -21.00
C THR A 39 -14.30 -8.86 -21.25
N ASP A 40 -13.68 -9.07 -22.42
CA ASP A 40 -12.46 -8.42 -22.87
C ASP A 40 -11.23 -8.65 -21.96
N VAL A 41 -11.20 -9.77 -21.24
CA VAL A 41 -10.02 -10.24 -20.48
C VAL A 41 -9.41 -11.44 -21.18
N GLU A 42 -8.11 -11.42 -21.44
CA GLU A 42 -7.39 -12.47 -22.16
C GLU A 42 -6.71 -13.47 -21.23
N PHE A 43 -6.32 -13.05 -20.03
CA PHE A 43 -5.66 -13.90 -19.05
C PHE A 43 -6.14 -13.58 -17.63
N GLY A 44 -6.21 -14.60 -16.78
CA GLY A 44 -6.49 -14.38 -15.38
C GLY A 44 -6.09 -15.54 -14.49
N ILE A 45 -5.88 -15.23 -13.22
CA ILE A 45 -5.51 -16.19 -12.18
C ILE A 45 -6.48 -16.10 -11.01
N LYS A 46 -6.61 -17.21 -10.29
CA LYS A 46 -7.33 -17.32 -9.03
C LYS A 46 -6.41 -17.88 -7.97
N TYR A 47 -6.52 -17.37 -6.75
CA TYR A 47 -5.85 -17.90 -5.56
C TYR A 47 -6.56 -17.45 -4.28
N LYS A 48 -6.18 -17.97 -3.11
CA LYS A 48 -6.63 -17.48 -1.79
C LYS A 48 -5.70 -16.37 -1.31
N THR A 49 -6.30 -15.29 -0.83
CA THR A 49 -5.56 -14.14 -0.29
C THR A 49 -6.26 -13.57 0.94
N VAL A 50 -5.65 -12.53 1.51
CA VAL A 50 -6.17 -11.80 2.67
C VAL A 50 -6.55 -10.38 2.31
N THR A 51 -7.69 -9.92 2.80
CA THR A 51 -8.02 -8.50 2.85
C THR A 51 -8.03 -8.00 4.27
N ILE A 52 -7.65 -6.75 4.46
CA ILE A 52 -7.53 -6.10 5.76
C ILE A 52 -8.56 -4.97 5.82
N ASN A 53 -9.26 -4.87 6.95
CA ASN A 53 -10.02 -3.68 7.31
C ASN A 53 -9.05 -2.69 8.01
N PRO A 54 -8.57 -1.62 7.35
CA PRO A 54 -7.46 -0.84 7.87
C PRO A 54 -7.75 -0.14 9.20
N PRO A 55 -8.90 0.55 9.39
CA PRO A 55 -9.25 1.11 10.70
C PRO A 55 -9.21 0.09 11.84
N LYS A 56 -9.84 -1.07 11.65
CA LYS A 56 -9.89 -2.14 12.66
C LYS A 56 -8.50 -2.71 12.95
N HIS A 57 -7.68 -2.93 11.92
CA HIS A 57 -6.35 -3.48 12.10
C HIS A 57 -5.38 -2.48 12.75
N LEU A 58 -5.47 -1.18 12.43
CA LEU A 58 -4.67 -0.15 13.09
C LEU A 58 -5.04 -0.04 14.58
N SER A 59 -6.32 -0.09 14.93
CA SER A 59 -6.75 -0.16 16.34
C SER A 59 -6.17 -1.39 17.05
N TYR A 60 -6.22 -2.57 16.42
CA TYR A 60 -5.61 -3.77 16.97
C TYR A 60 -4.09 -3.60 17.22
N LEU A 61 -3.34 -3.08 16.25
CA LEU A 61 -1.90 -2.84 16.42
C LEU A 61 -1.61 -1.83 17.53
N LEU A 62 -2.45 -0.81 17.64
CA LEU A 62 -2.35 0.19 18.70
C LEU A 62 -2.60 -0.41 20.09
N ASP A 63 -3.63 -1.23 20.24
CA ASP A 63 -3.93 -1.92 21.50
C ASP A 63 -2.79 -2.86 21.91
N ARG A 64 -2.21 -3.58 20.93
CA ARG A 64 -1.02 -4.42 21.14
C ARG A 64 0.18 -3.59 21.58
N PHE A 65 0.39 -2.43 20.98
CA PHE A 65 1.46 -1.52 21.36
C PHE A 65 1.30 -1.02 22.81
N TYR A 66 0.10 -0.61 23.21
CA TYR A 66 -0.19 -0.23 24.60
C TYR A 66 0.00 -1.39 25.58
N ALA A 67 -0.48 -2.60 25.25
CA ALA A 67 -0.33 -3.77 26.09
C ALA A 67 1.14 -4.17 26.33
N LEU A 68 2.04 -3.77 25.43
CA LEU A 68 3.49 -3.95 25.56
C LEU A 68 4.19 -2.77 26.27
N GLY A 69 3.43 -1.83 26.84
CA GLY A 69 3.97 -0.66 27.55
C GLY A 69 4.31 0.53 26.65
N GLY A 70 3.95 0.48 25.37
CA GLY A 70 4.11 1.59 24.45
C GLY A 70 3.29 2.82 24.86
N THR A 71 3.80 4.01 24.55
CA THR A 71 3.10 5.28 24.80
C THR A 71 3.01 6.09 23.52
N ILE A 72 1.95 6.91 23.39
CA ILE A 72 1.76 7.78 22.22
C ILE A 72 1.78 9.24 22.66
N LYS A 73 2.53 10.03 21.91
CA LYS A 73 2.50 11.49 21.97
C LYS A 73 2.17 12.03 20.59
N ARG A 74 1.13 12.86 20.50
CA ARG A 74 0.77 13.55 19.25
C ARG A 74 1.62 14.80 19.12
N ILE A 75 2.54 14.81 18.16
CA ILE A 75 3.45 15.93 17.89
C ILE A 75 3.66 16.01 16.37
N THR A 76 3.89 17.21 15.86
CA THR A 76 4.43 17.46 14.53
C THR A 76 5.88 17.87 14.67
N LEU A 77 6.79 17.12 14.05
CA LEU A 77 8.23 17.38 14.11
C LEU A 77 8.68 18.04 12.81
N SER A 78 9.54 19.04 12.91
CA SER A 78 10.16 19.69 11.73
C SER A 78 11.52 19.07 11.39
N HIS A 79 12.20 18.49 12.37
CA HIS A 79 13.51 17.84 12.25
C HIS A 79 13.55 16.49 12.99
N ILE A 80 14.35 15.53 12.49
CA ILE A 80 14.49 14.19 13.11
C ILE A 80 15.03 14.25 14.55
N GLN A 81 15.84 15.27 14.85
CA GLN A 81 16.39 15.51 16.20
C GLN A 81 15.31 15.75 17.25
N GLU A 82 14.14 16.28 16.86
CA GLU A 82 13.02 16.51 17.79
C GLU A 82 12.35 15.20 18.25
N ALA A 83 12.66 14.07 17.60
CA ALA A 83 12.23 12.75 18.05
C ALA A 83 13.13 12.17 19.17
N ILE A 84 14.23 12.85 19.52
CA ILE A 84 15.22 12.39 20.49
C ILE A 84 14.93 13.07 21.84
N PHE A 85 14.47 12.27 22.79
CA PHE A 85 14.28 12.67 24.18
C PHE A 85 15.46 12.16 25.04
N ASP A 86 15.55 12.59 26.30
CA ASP A 86 16.70 12.29 27.17
C ASP A 86 17.05 10.80 27.29
N ASN A 87 16.03 9.93 27.26
CA ASN A 87 16.17 8.48 27.36
C ASN A 87 16.07 7.75 26.01
N THR A 88 16.23 8.46 24.89
CA THR A 88 16.22 7.83 23.57
C THR A 88 17.57 7.16 23.30
N ASP A 89 17.53 5.92 22.82
CA ASP A 89 18.69 5.19 22.28
C ASP A 89 18.57 4.97 20.77
N ILE A 90 17.33 4.75 20.32
CA ILE A 90 16.99 4.37 18.94
C ILE A 90 15.81 5.22 18.48
N VAL A 91 15.89 5.73 17.25
CA VAL A 91 14.77 6.35 16.54
C VAL A 91 14.47 5.53 15.30
N ILE A 92 13.19 5.19 15.07
CA ILE A 92 12.75 4.54 13.84
C ILE A 92 11.92 5.55 13.04
N ASN A 93 12.45 6.05 11.93
CA ASN A 93 11.76 6.98 11.05
C ASN A 93 10.79 6.22 10.11
N CYS A 94 9.51 6.20 10.49
CA CYS A 94 8.40 5.66 9.70
C CYS A 94 7.50 6.76 9.09
N SER A 95 8.05 7.94 8.78
CA SER A 95 7.24 9.13 8.42
C SER A 95 6.65 9.14 7.00
N GLY A 96 6.89 8.10 6.19
CA GLY A 96 6.29 7.98 4.86
C GLY A 96 6.63 9.17 3.95
N LEU A 97 5.62 9.89 3.47
CA LEU A 97 5.80 11.11 2.67
C LEU A 97 6.52 12.23 3.45
N GLY A 98 6.40 12.24 4.78
CA GLY A 98 7.06 13.21 5.64
C GLY A 98 8.58 13.20 5.53
N SER A 99 9.20 12.06 5.18
CA SER A 99 10.65 11.96 4.97
C SER A 99 11.16 12.90 3.88
N LYS A 100 10.31 13.36 2.96
CA LYS A 100 10.68 14.34 1.92
C LYS A 100 11.06 15.70 2.51
N THR A 101 10.37 16.13 3.57
CA THR A 101 10.50 17.48 4.14
C THR A 101 11.03 17.50 5.56
N LEU A 102 11.06 16.35 6.26
CA LEU A 102 11.61 16.24 7.61
C LEU A 102 13.10 16.58 7.62
N GLY A 103 13.48 17.61 8.36
CA GLY A 103 14.87 18.03 8.51
C GLY A 103 15.77 16.91 9.05
N GLY A 104 17.00 16.83 8.53
CA GLY A 104 17.93 15.73 8.81
C GLY A 104 17.62 14.44 8.03
N VAL A 105 16.53 14.41 7.24
CA VAL A 105 16.22 13.31 6.31
C VAL A 105 16.10 13.82 4.88
N GLN A 106 15.14 14.73 4.63
CA GLN A 106 14.93 15.47 3.37
C GLN A 106 15.11 14.63 2.08
N ASP A 107 14.57 13.41 2.07
CA ASP A 107 14.76 12.44 0.99
C ASP A 107 13.97 12.86 -0.25
N GLN A 108 14.68 13.43 -1.25
CA GLN A 108 14.05 13.97 -2.46
C GLN A 108 13.53 12.89 -3.41
N ASP A 109 13.94 11.63 -3.23
CA ASP A 109 13.40 10.50 -4.00
C ASP A 109 11.98 10.14 -3.57
N VAL A 110 11.47 10.70 -2.46
CA VAL A 110 10.10 10.51 -1.99
C VAL A 110 9.13 11.46 -2.71
N TYR A 111 8.02 10.90 -3.20
CA TYR A 111 6.93 11.63 -3.86
C TYR A 111 5.59 10.87 -3.73
N PRO A 112 4.45 11.54 -3.86
CA PRO A 112 3.15 10.89 -3.78
C PRO A 112 2.80 10.17 -5.08
N ALA A 113 2.04 9.07 -4.95
CA ALA A 113 1.13 8.63 -5.98
C ALA A 113 -0.30 8.70 -5.44
N SER A 114 -1.11 9.62 -5.96
CA SER A 114 -2.49 9.81 -5.50
C SER A 114 -3.36 8.61 -5.93
N GLY A 115 -4.24 8.18 -5.04
CA GLY A 115 -5.17 7.09 -5.25
C GLY A 115 -6.56 7.43 -4.78
N GLN A 116 -7.44 7.70 -5.74
CA GLN A 116 -8.86 7.87 -5.48
C GLN A 116 -9.57 6.51 -5.39
N THR A 117 -10.50 6.41 -4.44
CA THR A 117 -11.35 5.25 -4.18
C THR A 117 -12.79 5.68 -3.91
N VAL A 118 -13.72 4.75 -4.13
CA VAL A 118 -15.11 4.84 -3.68
C VAL A 118 -15.36 3.72 -2.69
N LEU A 119 -15.80 4.06 -1.48
CA LEU A 119 -16.21 3.10 -0.48
C LEU A 119 -17.71 2.88 -0.58
N VAL A 120 -18.15 1.64 -0.75
CA VAL A 120 -19.56 1.27 -0.80
C VAL A 120 -19.92 0.32 0.34
N GLN A 121 -21.21 0.32 0.73
CA GLN A 121 -21.75 -0.63 1.71
C GLN A 121 -22.55 -1.70 0.98
N LEU A 122 -22.21 -2.97 1.23
CA LEU A 122 -22.96 -4.13 0.78
C LEU A 122 -23.41 -4.98 1.98
N PRO A 123 -24.37 -5.90 1.80
CA PRO A 123 -24.66 -6.90 2.81
C PRO A 123 -23.40 -7.69 3.17
N ILE A 124 -23.20 -7.98 4.46
CA ILE A 124 -22.04 -8.74 4.93
C ILE A 124 -22.02 -10.11 4.23
N GLY A 125 -20.87 -10.48 3.67
CA GLY A 125 -20.69 -11.73 2.95
C GLY A 125 -21.16 -11.73 1.49
N HIS A 126 -21.77 -10.65 1.00
CA HIS A 126 -22.17 -10.54 -0.41
C HIS A 126 -20.96 -10.63 -1.36
N VAL A 127 -19.86 -9.96 -0.99
CA VAL A 127 -18.57 -10.04 -1.68
C VAL A 127 -17.57 -10.71 -0.75
N ASN A 128 -17.21 -11.95 -1.07
CA ASN A 128 -16.20 -12.76 -0.38
C ASN A 128 -14.97 -13.03 -1.26
N TRP A 129 -14.76 -12.15 -2.24
CA TRP A 129 -13.68 -12.18 -3.21
C TRP A 129 -13.09 -10.77 -3.39
N THR A 130 -11.83 -10.69 -3.80
CA THR A 130 -11.17 -9.46 -4.24
C THR A 130 -10.80 -9.62 -5.70
N CYS A 131 -10.79 -8.53 -6.48
CA CYS A 131 -10.25 -8.59 -7.82
C CYS A 131 -9.38 -7.38 -8.15
N THR A 132 -8.44 -7.58 -9.06
CA THR A 132 -7.68 -6.52 -9.74
C THR A 132 -7.71 -6.78 -11.23
N ARG A 133 -7.93 -5.76 -12.06
CA ARG A 133 -7.81 -5.84 -13.52
C ARG A 133 -6.79 -4.82 -14.01
N SER A 134 -5.86 -5.27 -14.84
CA SER A 134 -4.86 -4.44 -15.49
C SER A 134 -5.04 -4.42 -17.01
N ALA A 135 -5.20 -3.23 -17.57
CA ALA A 135 -5.35 -3.02 -19.01
C ALA A 135 -4.01 -3.04 -19.78
N VAL A 136 -2.87 -3.13 -19.08
CA VAL A 136 -1.53 -3.18 -19.66
C VAL A 136 -0.61 -4.06 -18.83
N SER A 137 0.41 -4.64 -19.47
CA SER A 137 1.52 -5.32 -18.81
C SER A 137 2.10 -4.48 -17.66
N ILE A 138 2.38 -5.11 -16.52
CA ILE A 138 2.91 -4.47 -15.30
C ILE A 138 4.17 -3.63 -15.60
N THR A 139 4.96 -4.03 -16.60
CA THR A 139 6.16 -3.34 -17.07
C THR A 139 5.86 -1.99 -17.72
N LYS A 140 4.68 -1.82 -18.32
CA LYS A 140 4.17 -0.50 -18.77
C LYS A 140 3.56 0.28 -17.60
N ILE A 141 2.99 -0.36 -16.58
CA ILE A 141 2.46 0.37 -15.41
C ILE A 141 3.56 1.16 -14.69
N PHE A 142 4.76 0.59 -14.52
CA PHE A 142 5.86 1.33 -13.87
C PHE A 142 6.59 2.31 -14.80
N ASN A 143 6.54 2.10 -16.13
CA ASN A 143 7.24 2.93 -17.12
C ASN A 143 6.33 3.91 -17.89
N SER A 144 5.00 3.82 -17.75
CA SER A 144 4.02 4.49 -18.61
C SER A 144 2.93 5.25 -17.86
N VAL A 145 3.05 5.52 -16.55
CA VAL A 145 2.21 6.57 -15.92
C VAL A 145 2.69 7.94 -16.41
N LYS A 146 2.44 8.24 -17.67
CA LYS A 146 2.36 9.60 -18.17
C LYS A 146 1.20 10.27 -17.44
N GLN A 147 1.34 11.54 -17.08
CA GLN A 147 0.19 12.37 -16.71
C GLN A 147 -0.81 12.30 -17.87
N GLN A 148 -1.89 11.56 -17.71
CA GLN A 148 -3.02 11.61 -18.63
C GLN A 148 -4.12 12.46 -17.98
N ASP A 149 -3.99 13.77 -18.17
CA ASP A 149 -5.16 14.59 -18.47
C ASP A 149 -5.27 14.59 -20.00
N ASN A 150 -6.33 13.97 -20.53
CA ASN A 150 -7.02 14.28 -21.78
C ASN A 150 -8.07 13.15 -21.99
N GLU A 151 -9.35 13.44 -21.70
CA GLU A 151 -10.52 12.54 -21.72
C GLU A 151 -10.52 11.58 -22.95
N GLU A 152 -10.96 10.32 -22.88
CA GLU A 152 -12.37 9.90 -22.64
C GLU A 152 -12.50 8.59 -21.82
N LEU A 153 -13.50 8.54 -20.94
CA LEU A 153 -13.91 7.36 -20.16
C LEU A 153 -15.30 6.95 -20.68
N PRO A 154 -15.52 5.72 -21.21
CA PRO A 154 -15.61 4.51 -20.38
C PRO A 154 -14.96 3.24 -21.00
N GLY A 155 -14.71 2.22 -20.16
CA GLY A 155 -14.54 0.81 -20.57
C GLY A 155 -13.13 0.32 -20.96
N LYS A 156 -12.17 1.19 -21.32
CA LYS A 156 -10.78 0.80 -21.69
C LYS A 156 -9.69 1.81 -21.27
N GLY A 157 -9.93 2.59 -20.21
CA GLY A 157 -8.96 3.60 -19.75
C GLY A 157 -7.79 3.01 -18.95
N GLU A 158 -6.59 3.60 -19.07
CA GLU A 158 -5.32 3.25 -18.40
C GLU A 158 -5.32 3.43 -16.85
N ARG A 159 -6.47 3.23 -16.20
CA ARG A 159 -6.66 3.41 -14.75
C ARG A 159 -6.72 2.05 -14.07
N ILE A 160 -6.18 1.98 -12.86
CA ILE A 160 -6.22 0.75 -12.05
C ILE A 160 -7.69 0.41 -11.75
N ASN A 161 -8.04 -0.87 -11.77
CA ASN A 161 -9.36 -1.37 -11.39
C ASN A 161 -9.21 -2.44 -10.31
N TYR A 162 -9.79 -2.22 -9.13
CA TYR A 162 -9.81 -3.20 -8.05
C TYR A 162 -11.06 -3.09 -7.18
N VAL A 163 -11.44 -4.23 -6.60
CA VAL A 163 -12.53 -4.39 -5.64
C VAL A 163 -11.97 -5.13 -4.44
N ILE A 164 -11.99 -4.50 -3.26
CA ILE A 164 -11.40 -5.08 -2.04
C ILE A 164 -12.43 -5.06 -0.90
N PRO A 165 -13.01 -6.22 -0.52
CA PRO A 165 -13.96 -6.29 0.58
C PRO A 165 -13.30 -6.20 1.95
N ARG A 166 -14.05 -5.70 2.92
CA ARG A 166 -13.74 -5.71 4.36
C ARG A 166 -14.73 -6.61 5.09
N ASP A 167 -14.35 -6.98 6.31
CA ASP A 167 -15.10 -7.91 7.16
C ASP A 167 -16.46 -7.41 7.67
N ASN A 168 -16.77 -6.12 7.47
CA ASN A 168 -18.02 -5.47 7.87
C ASN A 168 -18.96 -5.14 6.69
N GLY A 169 -18.71 -5.71 5.51
CA GLY A 169 -19.51 -5.47 4.31
C GLY A 169 -19.19 -4.15 3.59
N GLU A 170 -18.25 -3.35 4.11
CA GLU A 170 -17.65 -2.28 3.31
C GLU A 170 -16.81 -2.87 2.19
N VAL A 171 -16.92 -2.29 0.99
CA VAL A 171 -16.10 -2.69 -0.17
C VAL A 171 -15.44 -1.45 -0.75
N VAL A 172 -14.13 -1.51 -0.92
CA VAL A 172 -13.34 -0.45 -1.55
C VAL A 172 -13.30 -0.72 -3.04
N LEU A 173 -13.80 0.23 -3.83
CA LEU A 173 -13.66 0.29 -5.28
C LEU A 173 -12.53 1.25 -5.61
N GLY A 174 -11.66 0.88 -6.52
CA GLY A 174 -10.64 1.79 -7.00
C GLY A 174 -10.14 1.43 -8.39
N GLY A 175 -9.23 2.21 -8.94
CA GLY A 175 -8.80 3.49 -8.40
C GLY A 175 -7.91 4.26 -9.37
N THR A 176 -7.14 5.18 -8.82
CA THR A 176 -6.11 5.93 -9.56
C THR A 176 -4.72 5.69 -9.00
N TYR A 177 -3.72 6.07 -9.79
CA TYR A 177 -2.31 6.05 -9.44
C TYR A 177 -1.60 7.22 -10.12
N ASP A 178 -1.81 8.42 -9.58
CA ASP A 178 -1.34 9.66 -10.19
C ASP A 178 -0.03 10.09 -9.55
N LEU A 179 1.09 9.85 -10.24
CA LEU A 179 2.42 10.24 -9.76
C LEU A 179 2.53 11.76 -9.62
N HIS A 180 3.20 12.19 -8.54
CA HIS A 180 3.43 13.60 -8.21
C HIS A 180 2.16 14.44 -8.02
N ASN A 181 0.99 13.83 -7.95
CA ASN A 181 -0.25 14.51 -7.60
C ASN A 181 -0.41 14.57 -6.07
N TYR A 182 -0.49 15.79 -5.53
CA TYR A 182 -0.67 16.05 -4.09
C TYR A 182 -2.12 16.37 -3.71
N SER A 183 -3.04 16.40 -4.68
CA SER A 183 -4.45 16.65 -4.41
C SER A 183 -5.01 15.59 -3.48
N THR A 184 -5.76 16.04 -2.48
CA THR A 184 -6.52 15.20 -1.54
C THR A 184 -8.03 15.31 -1.77
N THR A 185 -8.44 16.05 -2.80
CA THR A 185 -9.85 16.29 -3.13
C THR A 185 -10.34 15.22 -4.11
N PRO A 186 -11.40 14.46 -3.78
CA PRO A 186 -12.01 13.53 -4.72
C PRO A 186 -12.65 14.25 -5.91
N ASP A 187 -12.49 13.69 -7.10
CA ASP A 187 -13.14 14.13 -8.32
C ASP A 187 -14.38 13.26 -8.64
N ALA A 188 -15.52 13.89 -8.92
CA ALA A 188 -16.77 13.19 -9.17
C ALA A 188 -16.75 12.33 -10.45
N LYS A 189 -16.18 12.84 -11.55
CA LYS A 189 -16.05 12.08 -12.81
C LYS A 189 -15.16 10.85 -12.62
N ILE A 190 -14.06 10.99 -11.86
CA ILE A 190 -13.18 9.86 -11.52
C ILE A 190 -13.94 8.82 -10.68
N ALA A 191 -14.77 9.26 -9.73
CA ALA A 191 -15.56 8.34 -8.92
C ALA A 191 -16.58 7.54 -9.75
N ASP A 192 -17.32 8.20 -10.63
CA ASP A 192 -18.27 7.55 -11.54
C ASP A 192 -17.56 6.54 -12.44
N ALA A 193 -16.39 6.91 -12.95
CA ALA A 193 -15.58 6.03 -13.78
C ALA A 193 -15.02 4.81 -13.01
N ILE A 194 -14.64 4.96 -11.74
CA ILE A 194 -14.24 3.84 -10.89
C ILE A 194 -15.41 2.85 -10.75
N ILE A 195 -16.60 3.34 -10.42
CA ILE A 195 -17.80 2.51 -10.25
C ILE A 195 -18.12 1.77 -11.55
N ALA A 196 -18.11 2.48 -12.68
CA ALA A 196 -18.38 1.90 -14.00
C ALA A 196 -17.39 0.78 -14.35
N ARG A 197 -16.08 0.97 -14.12
CA ARG A 197 -15.06 -0.06 -14.38
C ARG A 197 -15.23 -1.28 -13.48
N CYS A 198 -15.52 -1.08 -12.19
CA CYS A 198 -15.74 -2.20 -11.27
C CYS A 198 -16.99 -3.02 -11.68
N LEU A 199 -18.10 -2.35 -12.02
CA LEU A 199 -19.32 -3.02 -12.49
C LEU A 199 -19.13 -3.73 -13.83
N ALA A 200 -18.34 -3.17 -14.74
CA ALA A 200 -18.02 -3.80 -16.02
C ALA A 200 -17.18 -5.08 -15.85
N THR A 201 -16.26 -5.12 -14.89
CA THR A 201 -15.42 -6.30 -14.65
C THR A 201 -16.11 -7.36 -13.80
N ARG A 202 -16.86 -6.97 -12.78
CA ARG A 202 -17.57 -7.87 -11.87
C ARG A 202 -18.97 -7.34 -11.58
N PRO A 203 -19.94 -7.55 -12.50
CA PRO A 203 -21.30 -7.05 -12.32
C PRO A 203 -22.02 -7.67 -11.12
N ASP A 204 -21.55 -8.83 -10.66
CA ASP A 204 -22.03 -9.53 -9.46
C ASP A 204 -21.74 -8.79 -8.14
N ILE A 205 -21.00 -7.68 -8.17
CA ILE A 205 -20.86 -6.76 -7.02
C ILE A 205 -22.15 -6.00 -6.70
N LEU A 206 -23.05 -5.82 -7.68
CA LEU A 206 -24.33 -5.15 -7.49
C LEU A 206 -25.34 -6.17 -6.94
N PRO A 207 -25.90 -5.96 -5.73
CA PRO A 207 -26.86 -6.89 -5.16
C PRO A 207 -28.09 -7.06 -6.07
N LYS A 208 -28.64 -8.27 -6.13
CA LYS A 208 -29.83 -8.56 -6.93
C LYS A 208 -30.99 -7.65 -6.51
N GLY A 209 -31.63 -7.01 -7.48
CA GLY A 209 -32.74 -6.08 -7.26
C GLY A 209 -32.32 -4.64 -7.02
N GLU A 210 -31.02 -4.37 -6.83
CA GLU A 210 -30.50 -3.01 -6.75
C GLU A 210 -30.15 -2.47 -8.13
N THR A 211 -30.31 -1.16 -8.32
CA THR A 211 -29.94 -0.46 -9.55
C THR A 211 -28.66 0.35 -9.42
N LYS A 212 -28.16 0.54 -8.19
CA LYS A 212 -26.92 1.27 -7.88
C LYS A 212 -26.28 0.80 -6.59
N LEU A 213 -24.98 1.03 -6.45
CA LEU A 213 -24.25 0.77 -5.21
C LEU A 213 -24.54 1.85 -4.17
N LYS A 214 -24.65 1.44 -2.90
CA LYS A 214 -24.79 2.36 -1.77
C LYS A 214 -23.41 2.94 -1.39
N ILE A 215 -23.11 4.14 -1.87
CA ILE A 215 -21.85 4.82 -1.58
C ILE A 215 -21.84 5.32 -0.12
N ILE A 216 -20.75 5.04 0.60
CA ILE A 216 -20.46 5.55 1.95
C ILE A 216 -19.63 6.83 1.84
N ARG A 217 -18.55 6.81 1.05
CA ARG A 217 -17.66 7.96 0.86
C ARG A 217 -16.82 7.85 -0.41
N HIS A 218 -16.37 8.99 -0.90
CA HIS A 218 -15.24 9.12 -1.81
C HIS A 218 -13.99 9.47 -1.00
N GLY A 219 -12.83 8.93 -1.39
CA GLY A 219 -11.59 9.20 -0.66
C GLY A 219 -10.37 9.22 -1.56
N VAL A 220 -9.44 10.12 -1.27
CA VAL A 220 -8.14 10.22 -1.94
C VAL A 220 -7.04 10.03 -0.90
N GLY A 221 -6.17 9.05 -1.14
CA GLY A 221 -4.98 8.82 -0.33
C GLY A 221 -3.71 9.03 -1.15
N LEU A 222 -2.64 9.49 -0.49
CA LEU A 222 -1.35 9.70 -1.13
C LEU A 222 -0.40 8.56 -0.74
N ARG A 223 -0.05 7.69 -1.69
CA ARG A 223 0.91 6.61 -1.46
C ARG A 223 2.32 7.19 -1.30
N PRO A 224 3.11 6.81 -0.27
CA PRO A 224 4.47 7.31 -0.06
C PRO A 224 5.47 6.58 -0.97
N VAL A 225 5.46 6.90 -2.27
CA VAL A 225 6.39 6.29 -3.24
C VAL A 225 7.79 6.86 -3.04
N ARG A 226 8.80 6.03 -3.29
CA ARG A 226 10.20 6.44 -3.33
C ARG A 226 10.85 5.85 -4.59
N LYS A 227 11.63 6.66 -5.32
CA LYS A 227 12.24 6.28 -6.62
C LYS A 227 12.99 4.95 -6.58
N ASN A 228 13.75 4.71 -5.52
CA ASN A 228 14.57 3.52 -5.34
C ASN A 228 13.91 2.44 -4.44
N GLY A 229 12.58 2.50 -4.30
CA GLY A 229 11.84 1.61 -3.41
C GLY A 229 12.03 1.95 -1.92
N VAL A 230 11.64 1.00 -1.08
CA VAL A 230 11.64 1.14 0.39
C VAL A 230 13.06 1.37 0.91
N ARG A 231 13.24 2.36 1.79
CA ARG A 231 14.50 2.57 2.51
C ARG A 231 14.41 1.91 3.89
N ILE A 232 15.20 0.85 4.10
CA ILE A 232 15.40 0.20 5.40
C ILE A 232 16.90 0.14 5.68
N GLU A 233 17.40 1.15 6.38
CA GLU A 233 18.82 1.38 6.62
C GLU A 233 18.98 1.99 8.02
N ALA A 234 20.11 1.77 8.68
CA ALA A 234 20.40 2.38 9.96
C ALA A 234 21.74 3.13 9.95
N GLU A 235 21.78 4.25 10.65
CA GLU A 235 22.95 5.11 10.80
C GLU A 235 23.04 5.66 12.23
N TRP A 236 24.27 5.92 12.68
CA TRP A 236 24.51 6.55 13.97
C TRP A 236 24.55 8.06 13.80
N ILE A 237 23.66 8.77 14.50
CA ILE A 237 23.63 10.23 14.54
C ILE A 237 24.03 10.74 15.93
N LEU A 238 24.49 11.99 16.02
CA LEU A 238 24.72 12.67 17.28
C LEU A 238 23.47 13.46 17.66
N SER A 239 22.95 13.23 18.86
CA SER A 239 21.90 14.07 19.43
C SER A 239 22.45 15.47 19.71
N GLU A 240 21.82 16.49 19.12
CA GLU A 240 22.21 17.89 19.35
C GLU A 240 21.87 18.37 20.77
N SER A 241 20.82 17.81 21.37
CA SER A 241 20.37 18.17 22.72
C SER A 241 21.17 17.49 23.83
N THR A 242 21.61 16.24 23.63
CA THR A 242 22.26 15.44 24.69
C THR A 242 23.72 15.09 24.41
N GLY A 243 24.21 15.27 23.17
CA GLY A 243 25.53 14.79 22.75
C GLY A 243 25.66 13.27 22.68
N LYS A 244 24.59 12.53 22.92
CA LYS A 244 24.55 11.06 22.88
C LYS A 244 24.50 10.56 21.44
N LYS A 245 25.15 9.43 21.15
CA LYS A 245 24.95 8.71 19.89
C LYS A 245 23.60 8.00 19.90
N ILE A 246 22.80 8.25 18.86
CA ILE A 246 21.48 7.66 18.66
C ILE A 246 21.52 6.82 17.39
N LEU A 247 20.97 5.61 17.46
CA LEU A 247 20.81 4.77 16.28
C LEU A 247 19.51 5.16 15.56
N LEU A 248 19.63 5.81 14.41
CA LEU A 248 18.50 6.16 13.55
C LEU A 248 18.32 5.06 12.52
N CYS A 249 17.14 4.43 12.48
CA CYS A 249 16.76 3.49 11.44
C CYS A 249 15.61 4.04 10.60
N HIS A 250 15.78 4.06 9.29
CA HIS A 250 14.76 4.45 8.34
C HIS A 250 13.86 3.26 7.98
N ASN A 251 12.56 3.51 7.83
CA ASN A 251 11.59 2.55 7.31
C ASN A 251 10.43 3.28 6.61
N TYR A 252 10.67 3.76 5.40
CA TYR A 252 9.68 4.52 4.61
C TYR A 252 9.84 4.28 3.10
N GLY A 253 8.93 4.83 2.29
CA GLY A 253 8.96 4.65 0.83
C GLY A 253 8.17 3.42 0.34
N HIS A 254 7.16 2.99 1.10
CA HIS A 254 6.38 1.77 0.86
C HIS A 254 5.42 1.82 -0.33
N GLY A 255 5.22 2.99 -0.94
CA GLY A 255 4.33 3.15 -2.10
C GLY A 255 2.93 2.56 -1.86
N GLY A 256 2.45 1.75 -2.81
CA GLY A 256 1.16 1.05 -2.71
C GLY A 256 1.18 -0.25 -1.89
N SER A 257 2.36 -0.72 -1.47
CA SER A 257 2.54 -2.08 -0.94
C SER A 257 2.75 -2.13 0.58
N GLY A 258 2.63 -1.01 1.29
CA GLY A 258 2.97 -0.94 2.71
C GLY A 258 2.20 -1.91 3.61
N TRP A 259 0.95 -2.25 3.27
CA TRP A 259 0.18 -3.24 4.02
C TRP A 259 0.73 -4.66 3.85
N GLN A 260 0.90 -5.11 2.60
CA GLN A 260 1.38 -6.46 2.29
C GLN A 260 2.85 -6.68 2.69
N SER A 261 3.68 -5.64 2.72
CA SER A 261 5.08 -5.72 3.15
C SER A 261 5.30 -5.44 4.63
N SER A 262 4.29 -4.92 5.37
CA SER A 262 4.44 -4.36 6.72
C SER A 262 5.21 -5.26 7.69
N TYR A 263 4.79 -6.52 7.83
CA TYR A 263 5.42 -7.46 8.77
C TYR A 263 6.86 -7.78 8.38
N GLY A 264 7.11 -8.10 7.11
CA GLY A 264 8.46 -8.37 6.59
C GLY A 264 9.39 -7.17 6.73
N ALA A 265 8.89 -5.96 6.43
CA ALA A 265 9.63 -4.72 6.63
C ALA A 265 9.97 -4.48 8.10
N SER A 266 9.03 -4.75 9.01
CA SER A 266 9.30 -4.62 10.46
C SER A 266 10.35 -5.62 10.95
N MET A 267 10.36 -6.85 10.42
CA MET A 267 11.39 -7.84 10.72
C MET A 267 12.75 -7.43 10.19
N HIS A 268 12.81 -6.85 8.98
CA HIS A 268 14.04 -6.31 8.42
C HIS A 268 14.58 -5.17 9.29
N VAL A 269 13.73 -4.24 9.75
CA VAL A 269 14.16 -3.20 10.71
C VAL A 269 14.82 -3.80 11.96
N ILE A 270 14.22 -4.83 12.56
CA ILE A 270 14.81 -5.50 13.73
C ILE A 270 16.17 -6.13 13.39
N GLN A 271 16.30 -6.77 12.23
CA GLN A 271 17.56 -7.33 11.77
C GLN A 271 18.63 -6.25 11.58
N THR A 272 18.29 -5.15 10.90
CA THR A 272 19.17 -4.00 10.68
C THR A 272 19.65 -3.40 12.01
N LEU A 273 18.73 -3.18 12.96
CA LEU A 273 19.08 -2.66 14.28
C LEU A 273 20.04 -3.59 15.04
N LYS A 274 19.77 -4.91 15.03
CA LYS A 274 20.66 -5.89 15.68
C LYS A 274 22.06 -5.89 15.07
N GLN A 275 22.15 -5.85 13.74
CA GLN A 275 23.42 -5.78 13.04
C GLN A 275 24.20 -4.52 13.43
N SER A 276 23.58 -3.34 13.34
CA SER A 276 24.25 -2.07 13.67
C SER A 276 24.67 -1.96 15.14
N LEU A 277 23.89 -2.54 16.06
CA LEU A 277 24.28 -2.61 17.48
C LEU A 277 25.48 -3.52 17.71
N SER A 278 25.56 -4.66 17.01
CA SER A 278 26.71 -5.56 17.10
C SER A 278 27.99 -4.94 16.53
N GLU A 279 27.92 -4.26 15.39
CA GLU A 279 29.04 -3.56 14.77
C GLU A 279 29.52 -2.36 15.61
N GLY A 280 28.58 -1.65 16.27
CA GLY A 280 28.89 -0.58 17.22
C GLY A 280 29.65 -1.08 18.46
N GLN A 281 29.38 -2.32 18.91
CA GLN A 281 30.12 -2.96 20.00
C GLN A 281 31.53 -3.35 19.58
N VAL A 282 31.73 -3.92 18.37
CA VAL A 282 33.08 -4.30 17.89
C VAL A 282 34.00 -3.06 17.78
N ASN A 283 33.47 -1.93 17.33
CA ASN A 283 34.25 -0.69 17.21
C ASN A 283 34.55 0.03 18.55
N THR A 284 33.90 -0.35 19.65
CA THR A 284 34.21 0.18 20.99
C THR A 284 35.31 -0.61 21.69
N TYR A 285 35.48 -1.91 21.37
CA TYR A 285 36.59 -2.72 21.89
C TYR A 285 37.91 -2.57 21.13
N ALA A 286 37.89 -2.02 19.91
CA ALA A 286 39.10 -1.75 19.12
C ALA A 286 39.82 -0.43 19.47
N LYS A 287 39.37 0.27 20.53
CA LYS A 287 39.96 1.54 21.03
C LYS A 287 40.34 1.49 22.51
N ILE A 288 40.76 0.32 23.01
CA ILE A 288 41.38 0.18 24.34
C ILE A 288 42.83 -0.24 24.15
#